data_AF-A0A315DYU8-F1
#
_entry.id   AF-A0A315DYU8-F1
#
_cell.length_a   1.000
_cell.length_b   1.000
_cell.length_c   1.000
_cell.angle_alpha   90.00
_cell.angle_beta   90.00
_cell.angle_gamma   90.00
#
_symmetry.space_group_name_H-M   'P 1'
#
loop_
_entity.id
_entity.type
_entity.pdbx_description
1 polymer ?
#
loop_
_entity_poly.entity_id
_entity_poly.type
_entity_poly.pdbx_seq_one_letter_code
_entity_poly.pdbx_strand_id
1 'polypeptide(L)'
;MKVGREREADVLVVELFAFLHDSQRLNEYSDRLHGARAAEFAASLNGRFFDLKAVQLDKLCFAMEHHSGGDVHTCATIQSCWDGDRLDLGRVGIQPHKDYLSLEAARMIASATRMSKRLSTG
;
A
#
# COMPACT_ATOMS: atom_id res chain seq x y z
N MET A 1 6.63 -4.41 -4.82
CA MET A 1 6.79 -5.51 -5.80
C MET A 1 7.34 -6.82 -5.21
N LYS A 2 8.49 -6.82 -4.52
CA LYS A 2 9.12 -8.07 -4.02
C LYS A 2 8.19 -8.90 -3.12
N VAL A 3 7.63 -8.28 -2.07
CA VAL A 3 6.67 -8.92 -1.14
C VAL A 3 5.47 -9.50 -1.88
N GLY A 4 4.88 -8.74 -2.80
CA GLY A 4 3.71 -9.19 -3.57
C GLY A 4 4.00 -10.47 -4.37
N ARG A 5 5.17 -10.57 -5.00
CA ARG A 5 5.56 -11.79 -5.72
C ARG A 5 5.79 -12.98 -4.79
N GLU A 6 6.43 -12.77 -3.64
CA GLU A 6 6.67 -13.84 -2.65
C GLU A 6 5.36 -14.39 -2.06
N ARG A 7 4.30 -13.58 -1.98
CA ARG A 7 3.00 -13.95 -1.43
C ARG A 7 1.97 -14.36 -2.48
N GLU A 8 2.38 -14.49 -3.75
CA GLU A 8 1.47 -14.77 -4.88
C GLU A 8 0.31 -13.77 -4.97
N ALA A 9 0.57 -12.51 -4.61
CA ALA A 9 -0.38 -11.43 -4.73
C ALA A 9 -0.68 -11.11 -6.21
N ASP A 10 -1.87 -10.56 -6.44
CA ASP A 10 -2.18 -9.91 -7.70
C ASP A 10 -1.32 -8.67 -7.88
N VAL A 11 -0.30 -8.81 -8.72
CA VAL A 11 0.76 -7.83 -8.90
C VAL A 11 0.22 -6.53 -9.51
N LEU A 12 -0.77 -6.60 -10.38
CA LEU A 12 -1.38 -5.41 -11.00
C LEU A 12 -2.13 -4.57 -9.97
N VAL A 13 -2.89 -5.21 -9.06
CA VAL A 13 -3.57 -4.52 -7.97
C VAL A 13 -2.56 -3.84 -7.03
N VAL A 14 -1.45 -4.52 -6.70
CA VAL A 14 -0.40 -3.96 -5.85
C VAL A 14 0.28 -2.75 -6.51
N GLU A 15 0.51 -2.78 -7.81
CA GLU A 15 1.07 -1.64 -8.56
C GLU A 15 0.11 -0.45 -8.56
N LEU A 16 -1.16 -0.68 -8.91
CA LEU A 16 -2.18 0.37 -8.91
C LEU A 16 -2.35 0.99 -7.53
N PHE A 17 -2.34 0.18 -6.46
CA PHE A 17 -2.36 0.67 -5.10
C PHE A 17 -1.18 1.60 -4.82
N ALA A 18 0.04 1.18 -5.16
CA ALA A 18 1.25 1.97 -4.92
C ALA A 18 1.19 3.35 -5.62
N PHE A 19 0.58 3.43 -6.80
CA PHE A 19 0.40 4.70 -7.52
C PHE A 19 -0.71 5.59 -6.96
N LEU A 20 -1.80 5.01 -6.44
CA LEU A 20 -3.05 5.74 -6.24
C LEU A 20 -3.45 5.96 -4.76
N HIS A 21 -2.98 5.15 -3.82
CA HIS A 21 -3.48 5.15 -2.42
C HIS A 21 -3.41 6.53 -1.73
N ASP A 22 -2.39 7.31 -2.06
CA ASP A 22 -2.14 8.65 -1.51
C ASP A 22 -2.55 9.80 -2.42
N SER A 23 -3.01 9.49 -3.64
CA SER A 23 -3.31 10.52 -4.66
C SER A 23 -4.40 11.50 -4.26
N GLN A 24 -5.23 11.14 -3.27
CA GLN A 24 -6.35 11.94 -2.76
C GLN A 24 -6.11 12.50 -1.36
N ARG A 25 -4.84 12.60 -0.92
CA ARG A 25 -4.46 13.41 0.25
C ARG A 25 -4.72 14.89 -0.05
N LEU A 26 -5.40 15.57 0.86
CA LEU A 26 -5.66 17.01 0.79
C LEU A 26 -4.62 17.83 1.57
N ASN A 27 -3.89 17.18 2.47
CA ASN A 27 -2.81 17.79 3.25
C ASN A 27 -1.86 16.72 3.81
N GLU A 28 -0.71 17.19 4.31
CA GLU A 28 0.35 16.36 4.93
C GLU A 28 0.15 16.11 6.43
N TYR A 29 -0.98 16.57 6.99
CA TYR A 29 -1.30 16.42 8.42
C TYR A 29 -2.30 15.26 8.62
N SER A 30 -3.37 15.50 9.39
CA SER A 30 -4.41 14.49 9.61
C SER A 30 -5.44 14.53 8.50
N ASP A 31 -5.28 13.67 7.50
CA ASP A 31 -6.28 13.42 6.49
C ASP A 31 -6.79 11.98 6.56
N ARG A 32 -7.69 11.68 7.50
CA ARG A 32 -8.16 10.29 7.72
C ARG A 32 -9.00 9.71 6.58
N LEU A 33 -9.52 10.56 5.68
CA LEU A 33 -10.45 10.17 4.63
C LEU A 33 -9.79 10.03 3.25
N HIS A 34 -8.48 10.23 3.13
CA HIS A 34 -7.78 10.10 1.84
C HIS A 34 -7.91 8.69 1.24
N GLY A 35 -7.87 7.63 2.06
CA GLY A 35 -8.03 6.25 1.60
C GLY A 35 -9.40 6.02 0.94
N ALA A 36 -10.48 6.47 1.57
CA ALA A 36 -11.84 6.36 1.03
C ALA A 36 -11.99 7.13 -0.30
N ARG A 37 -11.46 8.35 -0.36
CA ARG A 37 -11.44 9.13 -1.61
C ARG A 37 -10.58 8.47 -2.69
N ALA A 38 -9.43 7.89 -2.33
CA ALA A 38 -8.58 7.18 -3.26
C ALA A 38 -9.28 5.95 -3.85
N ALA A 39 -10.05 5.21 -3.04
CA ALA A 39 -10.88 4.10 -3.50
C ALA A 39 -11.96 4.56 -4.50
N GLU A 40 -12.71 5.61 -4.19
CA GLU A 40 -13.69 6.22 -5.11
C GLU A 40 -13.03 6.68 -6.41
N PHE A 41 -11.87 7.31 -6.31
CA PHE A 41 -11.11 7.78 -7.47
C PHE A 41 -10.66 6.60 -8.34
N ALA A 42 -10.06 5.56 -7.76
CA ALA A 42 -9.63 4.36 -8.48
C ALA A 42 -10.80 3.67 -9.20
N ALA A 43 -11.98 3.59 -8.55
CA ALA A 43 -13.18 3.07 -9.19
C ALA A 43 -13.61 3.92 -10.41
N SER A 44 -13.49 5.25 -10.33
CA SER A 44 -13.82 6.16 -11.44
C SER A 44 -12.84 6.07 -12.64
N LEU A 45 -11.63 5.55 -12.41
CA LEU A 45 -10.60 5.34 -13.44
C LEU A 45 -10.69 3.97 -14.12
N ASN A 46 -11.31 2.99 -13.46
CA ASN A 46 -11.48 1.64 -14.02
C ASN A 46 -12.39 1.66 -15.27
N GLY A 47 -12.00 0.91 -16.30
CA GLY A 47 -12.61 0.95 -17.63
C GLY A 47 -12.18 2.13 -18.50
N ARG A 48 -11.39 3.09 -17.97
CA ARG A 48 -10.85 4.24 -18.73
C ARG A 48 -9.33 4.17 -18.88
N PHE A 49 -8.61 3.91 -17.79
CA PHE A 49 -7.14 3.88 -17.76
C PHE A 49 -6.56 2.50 -17.49
N PHE A 50 -7.35 1.63 -16.85
CA PHE A 50 -7.03 0.22 -16.61
C PHE A 50 -8.35 -0.57 -16.56
N ASP A 51 -8.27 -1.88 -16.72
CA ASP A 51 -9.45 -2.76 -16.78
C ASP A 51 -9.29 -3.91 -15.76
N LEU A 52 -9.66 -3.64 -14.52
CA LEU A 52 -9.71 -4.62 -13.44
C LEU A 52 -11.04 -5.36 -13.47
N LYS A 53 -10.98 -6.68 -13.28
CA LYS A 53 -12.17 -7.47 -12.95
C LYS A 53 -12.75 -6.99 -11.62
N ALA A 54 -14.06 -7.19 -11.42
CA ALA A 54 -14.77 -6.78 -10.20
C ALA A 54 -14.01 -7.17 -8.91
N VAL A 55 -13.59 -8.43 -8.78
CA VAL A 55 -12.85 -8.92 -7.59
C VAL A 55 -11.49 -8.22 -7.40
N GLN A 56 -10.82 -7.80 -8.47
CA GLN A 56 -9.56 -7.07 -8.38
C GLN A 56 -9.81 -5.62 -7.94
N LEU A 57 -10.84 -4.99 -8.51
CA LEU A 57 -11.24 -3.65 -8.15
C LEU A 57 -11.69 -3.58 -6.67
N ASP A 58 -12.49 -4.53 -6.22
CA ASP A 58 -12.93 -4.63 -4.81
C ASP A 58 -11.74 -4.71 -3.86
N LYS A 59 -10.72 -5.53 -4.20
CA LYS A 59 -9.49 -5.63 -3.42
C LYS A 59 -8.69 -4.33 -3.42
N LEU A 60 -8.60 -3.65 -4.58
CA LEU A 60 -7.91 -2.37 -4.70
C LEU A 60 -8.57 -1.31 -3.81
N CYS A 61 -9.89 -1.15 -3.94
CA CYS A 61 -10.67 -0.19 -3.17
C CYS A 61 -10.60 -0.47 -1.67
N PHE A 62 -10.79 -1.73 -1.26
CA PHE A 62 -10.67 -2.12 0.15
C PHE A 62 -9.26 -1.84 0.69
N ALA A 63 -8.21 -2.19 -0.07
CA ALA A 63 -6.85 -1.92 0.35
C ALA A 63 -6.61 -0.41 0.54
N MET A 64 -7.10 0.43 -0.37
CA MET A 64 -6.99 1.89 -0.29
C MET A 64 -7.76 2.47 0.89
N GLU A 65 -9.00 2.06 1.13
CA GLU A 65 -9.80 2.61 2.20
C GLU A 65 -9.18 2.38 3.59
N HIS A 66 -8.56 1.21 3.78
CA HIS A 66 -8.11 0.76 5.10
C HIS A 66 -6.59 0.79 5.31
N HIS A 67 -5.77 1.23 4.35
CA HIS A 67 -4.30 1.12 4.44
C HIS A 67 -3.68 1.88 5.63
N SER A 68 -4.28 3.01 6.03
CA SER A 68 -3.83 3.80 7.18
C SER A 68 -4.19 3.20 8.53
N GLY A 69 -4.96 2.10 8.55
CA GLY A 69 -5.27 1.34 9.75
C GLY A 69 -4.06 0.55 10.27
N GLY A 70 -4.23 -0.09 11.42
CA GLY A 70 -3.22 -0.95 12.06
C GLY A 70 -3.44 -2.44 11.83
N ASP A 71 -4.35 -2.84 10.93
CA ASP A 71 -4.75 -4.24 10.80
C ASP A 71 -3.81 -5.05 9.90
N VAL A 72 -3.86 -6.37 10.04
CA VAL A 72 -3.30 -7.33 9.08
C VAL A 72 -4.42 -8.13 8.42
N HIS A 73 -4.22 -8.51 7.16
CA HIS A 73 -5.23 -9.16 6.34
C HIS A 73 -4.74 -10.50 5.77
N THR A 74 -5.62 -11.48 5.66
CA THR A 74 -5.28 -12.83 5.18
C THR A 74 -5.14 -12.90 3.66
N CYS A 75 -5.88 -12.07 2.91
CA CYS A 75 -5.70 -11.95 1.46
C CYS A 75 -4.30 -11.45 1.11
N ALA A 76 -3.56 -12.24 0.33
CA ALA A 76 -2.22 -11.93 -0.13
C ALA A 76 -2.14 -10.55 -0.80
N THR A 77 -3.02 -10.25 -1.75
CA THR A 77 -3.05 -8.97 -2.47
C THR A 77 -3.20 -7.77 -1.53
N ILE A 78 -4.25 -7.75 -0.71
CA ILE A 78 -4.56 -6.61 0.19
C ILE A 78 -3.40 -6.38 1.16
N GLN A 79 -2.93 -7.44 1.83
CA GLN A 79 -1.84 -7.29 2.78
C GLN A 79 -0.52 -6.89 2.09
N SER A 80 -0.26 -7.32 0.85
CA SER A 80 0.94 -6.89 0.12
C SER A 80 0.91 -5.43 -0.31
N CYS A 81 -0.26 -4.85 -0.53
CA CYS A 81 -0.43 -3.41 -0.68
C CYS A 81 0.02 -2.69 0.59
N TRP A 82 -0.54 -3.09 1.74
CA TRP A 82 -0.23 -2.49 3.04
C TRP A 82 1.21 -2.71 3.48
N ASP A 83 1.78 -3.90 3.19
CA ASP A 83 3.18 -4.19 3.45
C ASP A 83 4.10 -3.22 2.71
N GLY A 84 3.78 -2.90 1.45
CA GLY A 84 4.55 -1.97 0.64
C GLY A 84 4.54 -0.57 1.22
N ASP A 85 3.34 -0.06 1.52
CA ASP A 85 3.15 1.27 2.13
C ASP A 85 3.85 1.36 3.50
N ARG A 86 3.59 0.40 4.39
CA ARG A 86 4.16 0.40 5.74
C ARG A 86 5.68 0.22 5.77
N LEU A 87 6.27 -0.51 4.83
CA LEU A 87 7.73 -0.59 4.70
C LEU A 87 8.34 0.72 4.21
N ASP A 88 7.59 1.55 3.49
CA ASP A 88 8.07 2.83 2.95
C ASP A 88 8.00 3.99 3.96
N LEU A 89 7.25 3.83 5.06
CA LEU A 89 7.11 4.80 6.16
C LEU A 89 8.45 5.30 6.75
N GLY A 90 9.53 4.55 6.59
CA GLY A 90 10.87 4.99 6.96
C GLY A 90 11.29 6.33 6.31
N ARG A 91 10.75 6.66 5.13
CA ARG A 91 11.04 7.92 4.42
C ARG A 91 10.50 9.16 5.13
N VAL A 92 9.48 8.99 5.96
CA VAL A 92 8.87 10.05 6.81
C VAL A 92 9.26 9.90 8.29
N GLY A 93 10.30 9.13 8.58
CA GLY A 93 10.85 8.98 9.93
C GLY A 93 10.08 7.98 10.82
N ILE A 94 9.15 7.20 10.27
CA ILE A 94 8.40 6.20 11.03
C ILE A 94 9.03 4.82 10.82
N GLN A 95 9.41 4.16 11.90
CA GLN A 95 10.00 2.82 11.83
C GLN A 95 8.88 1.77 11.60
N PRO A 96 8.94 0.96 10.52
CA PRO A 96 7.98 -0.11 10.30
C PRO A 96 8.02 -1.14 11.42
N HIS A 97 6.84 -1.62 11.86
CA HIS A 97 6.70 -2.60 12.93
C HIS A 97 6.15 -3.93 12.40
N LYS A 98 6.74 -5.06 12.84
CA LYS A 98 6.42 -6.41 12.34
C LYS A 98 4.96 -6.82 12.56
N ASP A 99 4.31 -6.30 13.60
CA ASP A 99 2.93 -6.67 13.97
C ASP A 99 1.90 -6.14 12.96
N TYR A 100 2.30 -5.22 12.08
CA TYR A 100 1.50 -4.67 11.00
C TYR A 100 1.90 -5.20 9.63
N LEU A 101 2.73 -6.24 9.57
CA LEU A 101 3.31 -6.74 8.33
C LEU A 101 3.02 -8.23 8.18
N SER A 102 3.00 -8.70 6.94
CA SER A 102 3.14 -10.14 6.67
C SER A 102 4.49 -10.66 7.17
N LEU A 103 4.58 -11.98 7.35
CA LEU A 103 5.84 -12.63 7.72
C LEU A 103 6.94 -12.36 6.68
N GLU A 104 6.59 -12.32 5.40
CA GLU A 104 7.48 -12.00 4.28
C GLU A 104 8.00 -10.57 4.39
N ALA A 105 7.11 -9.61 4.59
CA ALA A 105 7.45 -8.19 4.69
C ALA A 105 8.24 -7.87 5.96
N ALA A 106 7.94 -8.53 7.09
CA ALA A 106 8.67 -8.34 8.35
C ALA A 106 10.18 -8.62 8.22
N ARG A 107 10.57 -9.59 7.36
CA ARG A 107 11.98 -9.88 7.08
C ARG A 107 12.69 -8.77 6.28
N MET A 108 11.92 -7.85 5.68
CA MET A 108 12.43 -6.76 4.84
C MET A 108 12.59 -5.43 5.58
N ILE A 109 12.15 -5.33 6.85
CA ILE A 109 12.23 -4.07 7.65
C ILE A 109 13.66 -3.51 7.62
N ALA A 110 14.67 -4.32 7.93
CA ALA A 110 16.06 -3.87 7.98
C ALA A 110 16.56 -3.33 6.63
N SER A 111 16.19 -3.96 5.51
CA SER A 111 16.52 -3.44 4.18
C SER A 111 15.79 -2.15 3.86
N ALA A 112 14.49 -2.06 4.16
CA ALA A 112 13.68 -0.88 3.91
C ALA A 112 14.21 0.32 4.70
N THR A 113 14.50 0.15 6.00
CA THR A 113 15.11 1.19 6.85
C THR A 113 16.44 1.70 6.29
N ARG A 114 17.29 0.81 5.74
CA ARG A 114 18.55 1.24 5.10
C ARG A 114 18.31 2.05 3.83
N MET A 115 17.30 1.69 3.04
CA MET A 115 16.95 2.41 1.81
C MET A 115 16.41 3.80 2.12
N SER A 116 15.49 3.94 3.07
CA SER A 116 14.95 5.24 3.47
C SER A 116 16.04 6.21 3.94
N LYS A 117 17.01 5.74 4.72
CA LYS A 117 18.14 6.57 5.20
C LYS A 117 19.05 7.07 4.08
N ARG A 118 19.21 6.31 2.99
CA ARG A 118 20.00 6.76 1.83
C ARG A 118 19.30 7.86 1.05
N LEU A 119 17.97 7.85 1.01
CA LEU A 119 17.16 8.90 0.38
C LEU A 119 17.19 10.21 1.17
N SER A 120 17.40 10.15 2.50
CA SER A 120 17.48 11.34 3.35
C SER A 120 18.83 12.06 3.31
N THR A 121 19.85 11.52 2.63
CA THR A 121 21.21 12.07 2.57
C THR A 121 21.59 12.67 1.22
N GLY A 122 20.62 12.90 0.32
CA GLY A 122 20.79 13.59 -0.97
C GLY A 122 19.99 14.87 -1.00
#